data_AF-K1RYI2-F1
#
_entry.id   AF-K1RYI2-F1
#
_cell.length_a   1.000
_cell.length_b   1.000
_cell.length_c   1.000
_cell.angle_alpha   90.00
_cell.angle_beta   90.00
_cell.angle_gamma   90.00
#
_symmetry.space_group_name_H-M   'P 1'
#
loop_
_entity.id
_entity.type
_entity.pdbx_description
1 polymer ?
#
loop_
_entity_poly.entity_id
_entity_poly.type
_entity_poly.pdbx_seq_one_letter_code
_entity_poly.pdbx_strand_id
1 'polypeptide(L)'
;PASEPMISKDEDGQTYLVSFGTPTNFVGWKNKVTSITVNGTAYTEAGWFGMSENQFKWETDGYGNQVLKLKVDSEFDENADNTFTIKAEGYKDLALPLVVNVIKKLTPPQAVSCQKTIFSDYYTVSFGYGPEIEQWQNQITGIKVNGTEYSLVTSSFSVGDTTTYCLLKNDGQIYVGTNAVADGENTIEISAEGYEDCTVTFTK
;
A
#
# COMPACT_ATOMS: atom_id res chain seq x y z
N PRO A 1 22.38 18.24 -15.35
CA PRO A 1 22.04 16.81 -15.15
C PRO A 1 20.63 16.56 -15.68
N ALA A 2 20.48 15.75 -16.73
CA ALA A 2 19.16 15.24 -17.09
C ALA A 2 18.68 14.40 -15.90
N SER A 3 17.58 14.80 -15.27
CA SER A 3 16.95 14.05 -14.20
C SER A 3 16.66 12.64 -14.69
N GLU A 4 16.99 11.63 -13.89
CA GLU A 4 16.53 10.27 -14.15
C GLU A 4 14.99 10.29 -14.26
N PRO A 5 14.41 9.51 -15.19
CA PRO A 5 12.97 9.50 -15.35
C PRO A 5 12.31 9.00 -14.06
N MET A 6 11.29 9.72 -13.61
CA MET A 6 10.58 9.48 -12.35
C MET A 6 9.13 9.12 -12.65
N ILE A 7 8.57 8.20 -11.87
CA ILE A 7 7.16 7.84 -11.96
C ILE A 7 6.39 8.24 -10.69
N SER A 8 5.17 8.77 -10.85
CA SER A 8 4.30 9.18 -9.75
C SER A 8 2.81 8.99 -10.08
N LYS A 9 1.95 8.91 -9.06
CA LYS A 9 0.49 8.93 -9.20
C LYS A 9 0.01 10.35 -9.52
N ASP A 10 -0.91 10.48 -10.47
CA ASP A 10 -1.56 11.75 -10.80
C ASP A 10 -2.64 12.09 -9.76
N GLU A 11 -3.10 13.34 -9.77
CA GLU A 11 -4.14 13.85 -8.84
C GLU A 11 -5.47 13.09 -8.94
N ASP A 12 -5.76 12.48 -10.09
CA ASP A 12 -6.98 11.68 -10.30
C ASP A 12 -6.96 10.32 -9.59
N GLY A 13 -5.80 9.90 -9.08
CA GLY A 13 -5.61 8.63 -8.37
C GLY A 13 -5.81 7.39 -9.25
N GLN A 14 -6.01 7.54 -10.56
CA GLN A 14 -6.27 6.45 -11.51
C GLN A 14 -5.21 6.37 -12.61
N THR A 15 -4.30 7.34 -12.66
CA THR A 15 -3.26 7.41 -13.68
C THR A 15 -1.88 7.66 -13.10
N TYR A 16 -0.86 7.26 -13.87
CA TYR A 16 0.55 7.42 -13.54
C TYR A 16 1.24 8.33 -14.52
N LEU A 17 2.11 9.19 -14.01
CA LEU A 17 2.92 10.12 -14.78
C LEU A 17 4.37 9.66 -14.74
N VAL A 18 4.97 9.42 -15.91
CA VAL A 18 6.41 9.27 -16.07
C VAL A 18 6.98 10.57 -16.58
N SER A 19 7.75 11.27 -15.75
CA SER A 19 8.44 12.50 -16.13
C SER A 19 9.83 12.17 -16.65
N PHE A 20 10.15 12.66 -17.85
CA PHE A 20 11.47 12.52 -18.46
C PHE A 20 12.31 13.80 -18.31
N GLY A 21 11.78 14.84 -17.65
CA GLY A 21 12.38 16.17 -17.58
C GLY A 21 12.40 16.87 -18.96
N THR A 22 13.49 17.59 -19.24
CA THR A 22 13.73 18.28 -20.52
C THR A 22 14.97 17.74 -21.26
N PRO A 23 14.97 16.47 -21.74
CA PRO A 23 16.10 15.95 -22.49
C PRO A 23 16.20 16.61 -23.86
N THR A 24 17.42 17.01 -24.25
CA THR A 24 17.72 17.64 -25.55
C THR A 24 17.36 16.78 -26.77
N ASN A 25 17.20 15.46 -26.61
CA ASN A 25 16.87 14.50 -27.68
C ASN A 25 15.58 13.71 -27.44
N PHE A 26 14.68 14.20 -26.57
CA PHE A 26 13.47 13.46 -26.21
C PHE A 26 12.59 13.10 -27.41
N VAL A 27 12.34 14.05 -28.31
CA VAL A 27 11.48 13.84 -29.50
C VAL A 27 12.06 12.76 -30.42
N GLY A 28 13.38 12.72 -30.59
CA GLY A 28 14.06 11.71 -31.39
C GLY A 28 13.91 10.31 -30.80
N TRP A 29 14.09 10.18 -29.48
CA TRP A 29 13.86 8.93 -28.75
C TRP A 29 12.39 8.51 -28.78
N LYS A 30 11.45 9.44 -28.52
CA LYS A 30 10.00 9.20 -28.53
C LYS A 30 9.55 8.60 -29.87
N ASN A 31 10.02 9.15 -30.99
CA ASN A 31 9.67 8.66 -32.33
C ASN A 31 10.22 7.27 -32.65
N LYS A 32 11.16 6.77 -31.83
CA LYS A 32 11.70 5.42 -31.92
C LYS A 32 11.05 4.44 -30.95
N VAL A 33 10.15 4.89 -30.07
CA VAL A 33 9.41 4.00 -29.16
C VAL A 33 8.56 3.04 -29.97
N THR A 34 8.72 1.74 -29.70
CA THR A 34 8.03 0.65 -30.39
C THR A 34 7.09 -0.13 -29.47
N SER A 35 7.33 -0.08 -28.16
CA SER A 35 6.53 -0.82 -27.18
C SER A 35 6.59 -0.14 -25.82
N ILE A 36 5.43 -0.08 -25.16
CA ILE A 36 5.28 0.31 -23.77
C ILE A 36 4.49 -0.81 -23.09
N THR A 37 5.02 -1.33 -21.98
CA THR A 37 4.38 -2.40 -21.22
C THR A 37 4.44 -2.15 -19.72
N VAL A 38 3.39 -2.53 -19.00
CA VAL A 38 3.37 -2.66 -17.54
C VAL A 38 3.20 -4.14 -17.22
N ASN A 39 4.13 -4.74 -16.48
CA ASN A 39 4.14 -6.18 -16.16
C ASN A 39 4.04 -7.11 -17.37
N GLY A 40 4.50 -6.65 -18.54
CA GLY A 40 4.36 -7.38 -19.80
C GLY A 40 3.04 -7.14 -20.54
N THR A 41 2.03 -6.55 -19.91
CA THR A 41 0.80 -6.10 -20.58
C THR A 41 1.10 -4.91 -21.48
N ALA A 42 0.72 -5.01 -22.75
CA ALA A 42 1.01 -3.98 -23.75
C ALA A 42 0.02 -2.81 -23.68
N TYR A 43 0.55 -1.59 -23.75
CA TYR A 43 -0.24 -0.36 -23.72
C TYR A 43 -0.32 0.25 -25.12
N THR A 44 -1.47 0.87 -25.41
CA THR A 44 -1.73 1.54 -26.69
C THR A 44 -1.80 3.05 -26.53
N GLU A 45 -1.38 3.81 -27.55
CA GLU A 45 -1.51 5.27 -27.49
C GLU A 45 -2.98 5.67 -27.53
N ALA A 46 -3.39 6.50 -26.58
CA ALA A 46 -4.74 7.01 -26.50
C ALA A 46 -5.06 7.90 -27.71
N GLY A 47 -6.30 7.79 -28.19
CA GLY A 47 -6.80 8.63 -29.26
C GLY A 47 -7.13 10.05 -28.79
N TRP A 48 -7.82 10.79 -29.66
CA TRP A 48 -8.27 12.16 -29.37
C TRP A 48 -9.24 12.25 -28.17
N PHE A 49 -10.01 11.19 -27.90
CA PHE A 49 -11.04 11.16 -26.88
C PHE A 49 -10.58 10.44 -25.61
N GLY A 50 -10.27 11.21 -24.56
CA GLY A 50 -10.00 10.67 -23.23
C GLY A 50 -8.92 9.57 -23.18
N MET A 51 -8.79 8.91 -22.02
CA MET A 51 -7.98 7.71 -21.86
C MET A 51 -8.81 6.58 -21.27
N SER A 52 -8.70 5.40 -21.87
CA SER A 52 -9.20 4.13 -21.35
C SER A 52 -8.08 3.36 -20.63
N GLU A 53 -8.43 2.28 -19.95
CA GLU A 53 -7.47 1.36 -19.34
C GLU A 53 -6.48 0.81 -20.38
N ASN A 54 -5.25 0.52 -19.96
CA ASN A 54 -4.15 0.07 -20.81
C ASN A 54 -3.81 1.02 -21.96
N GLN A 55 -4.05 2.31 -21.75
CA GLN A 55 -3.66 3.36 -22.67
C GLN A 55 -2.62 4.29 -22.07
N PHE A 56 -1.80 4.88 -22.92
CA PHE A 56 -0.87 5.94 -22.56
C PHE A 56 -1.08 7.17 -23.44
N LYS A 57 -0.63 8.33 -22.98
CA LYS A 57 -0.62 9.56 -23.76
C LYS A 57 0.61 10.39 -23.42
N TRP A 58 1.21 10.99 -24.44
CA TRP A 58 2.30 11.94 -24.25
C TRP A 58 1.74 13.34 -23.98
N GLU A 59 2.24 14.00 -22.95
CA GLU A 59 1.86 15.36 -22.58
C GLU A 59 3.09 16.21 -22.26
N THR A 60 2.86 17.50 -22.06
CA THR A 60 3.87 18.44 -21.59
C THR A 60 3.31 19.09 -20.33
N ASP A 61 4.05 19.04 -19.23
CA ASP A 61 3.60 19.61 -17.97
C ASP A 61 3.64 21.15 -17.99
N GLY A 62 3.14 21.79 -16.92
CA GLY A 62 3.12 23.26 -16.80
C GLY A 62 4.52 23.92 -16.78
N TYR A 63 5.59 23.13 -16.65
CA TYR A 63 6.98 23.58 -16.65
C TYR A 63 7.70 23.29 -17.98
N GLY A 64 7.00 22.71 -18.97
CA GLY A 64 7.58 22.36 -20.26
C GLY A 64 8.30 21.00 -20.29
N ASN A 65 8.26 20.23 -19.20
CA ASN A 65 8.83 18.89 -19.18
C ASN A 65 7.96 17.93 -19.98
N GLN A 66 8.61 16.94 -20.57
CA GLN A 66 7.92 15.90 -21.32
C GLN A 66 7.48 14.78 -20.37
N VAL A 67 6.19 14.49 -20.37
CA VAL A 67 5.59 13.49 -19.49
C VAL A 67 4.81 12.45 -20.30
N LEU A 68 4.78 11.22 -19.79
CA LEU A 68 3.94 10.14 -20.30
C LEU A 68 2.89 9.81 -19.24
N LYS A 69 1.62 10.07 -19.56
CA LYS A 69 0.49 9.68 -18.73
C LYS A 69 0.06 8.26 -19.10
N LEU A 70 -0.11 7.41 -18.10
CA LEU A 70 -0.46 5.99 -18.21
C LEU A 70 -1.74 5.75 -17.43
N LYS A 71 -2.73 5.11 -18.05
CA LYS A 71 -3.94 4.68 -17.35
C LYS A 71 -3.90 3.17 -17.21
N VAL A 72 -3.75 2.72 -15.97
CA VAL A 72 -3.66 1.30 -15.65
C VAL A 72 -5.04 0.65 -15.67
N ASP A 73 -5.07 -0.65 -15.90
CA ASP A 73 -6.28 -1.47 -15.79
C ASP A 73 -6.50 -1.93 -14.34
N SER A 74 -7.56 -2.73 -14.16
CA SER A 74 -7.88 -3.38 -12.89
C SER A 74 -6.96 -4.57 -12.53
N GLU A 75 -6.15 -5.07 -13.47
CA GLU A 75 -5.15 -6.11 -13.19
C GLU A 75 -3.87 -5.52 -12.59
N PHE A 76 -3.72 -4.19 -12.64
CA PHE A 76 -2.68 -3.47 -11.95
C PHE A 76 -2.86 -3.55 -10.43
N ASP A 77 -2.05 -4.39 -9.79
CA ASP A 77 -1.99 -4.46 -8.34
C ASP A 77 -1.06 -3.37 -7.80
N GLU A 78 -1.66 -2.32 -7.21
CA GLU A 78 -0.92 -1.23 -6.56
C GLU A 78 -0.08 -1.68 -5.35
N ASN A 79 -0.26 -2.92 -4.88
CA ASN A 79 0.49 -3.50 -3.76
C ASN A 79 1.59 -4.48 -4.20
N ALA A 80 1.75 -4.73 -5.51
CA ALA A 80 2.76 -5.64 -6.04
C ALA A 80 3.97 -4.90 -6.64
N ASP A 81 5.08 -5.63 -6.83
CA ASP A 81 6.21 -5.14 -7.61
C ASP A 81 5.82 -5.06 -9.08
N ASN A 82 5.61 -3.84 -9.57
CA ASN A 82 5.26 -3.60 -10.96
C ASN A 82 6.50 -3.15 -11.75
N THR A 83 6.61 -3.59 -13.00
CA THR A 83 7.69 -3.20 -13.90
C THR A 83 7.15 -2.48 -15.12
N PHE A 84 7.58 -1.24 -15.31
CA PHE A 84 7.30 -0.45 -16.50
C PHE A 84 8.46 -0.53 -17.47
N THR A 85 8.17 -0.88 -18.72
CA THR A 85 9.20 -1.01 -19.76
C THR A 85 8.82 -0.21 -20.98
N ILE A 86 9.77 0.60 -21.47
CA ILE A 86 9.72 1.25 -22.78
C ILE A 86 10.85 0.69 -23.64
N LYS A 87 10.49 0.20 -24.83
CA LYS A 87 11.45 -0.20 -25.86
C LYS A 87 11.46 0.83 -26.96
N ALA A 88 12.65 1.27 -27.34
CA ALA A 88 12.85 2.18 -28.45
C ALA A 88 13.95 1.66 -29.38
N GLU A 89 13.69 1.67 -30.69
CA GLU A 89 14.62 1.17 -31.70
C GLU A 89 15.94 1.95 -31.66
N GLY A 90 17.05 1.24 -31.49
CA GLY A 90 18.38 1.85 -31.39
C GLY A 90 18.74 2.41 -30.01
N TYR A 91 17.88 2.20 -29.00
CA TYR A 91 18.13 2.58 -27.61
C TYR A 91 18.10 1.35 -26.70
N LYS A 92 18.78 1.45 -25.56
CA LYS A 92 18.63 0.47 -24.49
C LYS A 92 17.21 0.55 -23.93
N ASP A 93 16.60 -0.60 -23.68
CA ASP A 93 15.30 -0.69 -23.01
C ASP A 93 15.34 0.10 -21.69
N LEU A 94 14.35 0.98 -21.53
CA LEU A 94 14.14 1.70 -20.29
C LEU A 94 13.18 0.88 -19.45
N ALA A 95 13.71 0.20 -18.44
CA ALA A 95 12.91 -0.48 -17.43
C ALA A 95 12.96 0.36 -16.15
N LEU A 96 11.81 0.87 -15.73
CA LEU A 96 11.66 1.56 -14.45
C LEU A 96 10.84 0.65 -13.54
N PRO A 97 11.29 0.41 -12.30
CA PRO A 97 10.39 -0.18 -11.32
C PRO A 97 9.24 0.80 -11.16
N LEU A 98 8.03 0.33 -11.44
CA LEU A 98 6.82 1.10 -11.25
C LEU A 98 6.46 0.97 -9.78
N VAL A 99 7.28 1.57 -8.93
CA VAL A 99 6.95 1.82 -7.52
C VAL A 99 6.04 3.03 -7.54
N VAL A 100 4.78 2.82 -7.92
CA VAL A 100 3.78 3.84 -7.70
C VAL A 100 3.45 3.81 -6.22
N ASN A 101 4.38 4.25 -5.37
CA ASN A 101 4.19 4.19 -3.92
C ASN A 101 3.33 2.97 -3.51
N VAL A 102 3.86 1.76 -3.73
CA VAL A 102 3.95 0.96 -2.52
C VAL A 102 4.75 1.90 -1.62
N ILE A 103 4.09 2.65 -0.73
CA ILE A 103 4.66 2.81 0.60
C ILE A 103 4.98 1.37 0.91
N LYS A 104 6.23 0.92 0.66
CA LYS A 104 6.65 -0.46 0.90
C LYS A 104 5.96 -0.79 2.19
N LYS A 105 4.93 -1.66 2.13
CA LYS A 105 3.94 -1.74 3.21
C LYS A 105 4.77 -1.85 4.46
N LEU A 106 4.66 -0.85 5.32
CA LEU A 106 5.60 -0.75 6.41
C LEU A 106 5.46 -2.03 7.21
N THR A 107 6.59 -2.64 7.58
CA THR A 107 6.53 -3.83 8.41
C THR A 107 5.89 -3.41 9.73
N PRO A 108 4.76 -3.99 10.13
CA PRO A 108 4.12 -3.64 11.38
C PRO A 108 5.06 -3.94 12.56
N PRO A 109 4.93 -3.23 13.68
CA PRO A 109 5.67 -3.57 14.89
C PRO A 109 5.36 -5.02 15.29
N GLN A 110 6.36 -5.72 15.81
CA GLN A 110 6.14 -7.08 16.33
C GLN A 110 5.53 -7.00 17.73
N ALA A 111 4.53 -7.84 17.99
CA ALA A 111 3.97 -7.97 19.33
C ALA A 111 5.04 -8.49 20.29
N VAL A 112 5.23 -7.77 21.39
CA VAL A 112 6.16 -8.12 22.47
C VAL A 112 5.50 -9.12 23.42
N SER A 113 4.19 -9.03 23.60
CA SER A 113 3.41 -9.97 24.41
C SER A 113 1.93 -9.97 24.03
N CYS A 114 1.28 -11.10 24.30
CA CYS A 114 -0.18 -11.26 24.29
C CYS A 114 -0.58 -12.03 25.56
N GLN A 115 -1.34 -11.41 26.46
CA GLN A 115 -1.68 -12.01 27.75
C GLN A 115 -3.13 -11.69 28.14
N LYS A 116 -3.85 -12.67 28.69
CA LYS A 116 -5.15 -12.42 29.31
C LYS A 116 -4.93 -11.63 30.60
N THR A 117 -5.66 -10.53 30.77
CA THR A 117 -5.60 -9.80 32.05
C THR A 117 -6.34 -10.56 33.15
N ILE A 118 -5.85 -10.49 34.38
CA ILE A 118 -6.45 -11.19 35.52
C ILE A 118 -7.72 -10.51 36.05
N PHE A 119 -7.96 -9.25 35.68
CA PHE A 119 -9.04 -8.43 36.23
C PHE A 119 -10.21 -8.18 35.26
N SER A 120 -10.13 -8.68 34.02
CA SER A 120 -11.14 -8.43 32.98
C SER A 120 -11.08 -9.50 31.89
N ASP A 121 -12.15 -9.64 31.12
CA ASP A 121 -12.26 -10.68 30.09
C ASP A 121 -11.75 -10.24 28.73
N TYR A 122 -10.53 -9.67 28.67
CA TYR A 122 -9.84 -9.36 27.41
C TYR A 122 -8.37 -9.77 27.44
N TYR A 123 -7.77 -9.89 26.26
CA TYR A 123 -6.33 -10.01 26.07
C TYR A 123 -5.71 -8.64 25.85
N THR A 124 -4.57 -8.39 26.46
CA THR A 124 -3.71 -7.25 26.17
C THR A 124 -2.62 -7.70 25.22
N VAL A 125 -2.62 -7.15 24.01
CA VAL A 125 -1.53 -7.29 23.04
C VAL A 125 -0.66 -6.04 23.14
N SER A 126 0.62 -6.21 23.50
CA SER A 126 1.57 -5.10 23.65
C SER A 126 2.58 -5.12 22.51
N PHE A 127 2.81 -3.96 21.90
CA PHE A 127 3.82 -3.76 20.85
C PHE A 127 5.05 -2.99 21.37
N GLY A 128 5.06 -2.62 22.66
CA GLY A 128 6.07 -1.74 23.26
C GLY A 128 5.64 -0.28 23.25
N TYR A 129 6.60 0.63 23.44
CA TYR A 129 6.37 2.08 23.45
C TYR A 129 7.23 2.77 22.40
N GLY A 130 6.63 3.68 21.62
CA GLY A 130 7.35 4.47 20.63
C GLY A 130 6.41 5.22 19.66
N PRO A 131 6.85 6.36 19.10
CA PRO A 131 6.05 7.14 18.15
C PRO A 131 5.67 6.35 16.89
N GLU A 132 6.50 5.40 16.47
CA GLU A 132 6.24 4.49 15.35
C GLU A 132 5.07 3.54 15.62
N ILE A 133 4.88 3.11 16.86
CA ILE A 133 3.77 2.23 17.26
C ILE A 133 2.47 3.02 17.25
N GLU A 134 2.49 4.24 17.81
CA GLU A 134 1.32 5.13 17.78
C GLU A 134 0.93 5.46 16.33
N GLN A 135 1.91 5.77 15.47
CA GLN A 135 1.68 6.02 14.05
C GLN A 135 1.03 4.82 13.37
N TRP A 136 1.53 3.61 13.61
CA TRP A 136 0.92 2.38 13.09
C TRP A 136 -0.49 2.15 13.63
N GLN A 137 -0.72 2.30 14.94
CA GLN A 137 -2.05 2.12 15.53
C GLN A 137 -3.08 3.12 15.01
N ASN A 138 -2.65 4.31 14.60
CA ASN A 138 -3.51 5.29 13.93
C ASN A 138 -3.98 4.84 12.54
N GLN A 139 -3.27 3.91 11.90
CA GLN A 139 -3.63 3.36 10.59
C GLN A 139 -4.42 2.04 10.68
N ILE A 140 -4.65 1.47 11.86
CA ILE A 140 -5.39 0.21 12.00
C ILE A 140 -6.82 0.38 11.49
N THR A 141 -7.18 -0.46 10.52
CA THR A 141 -8.50 -0.47 9.88
C THR A 141 -9.38 -1.63 10.35
N GLY A 142 -8.80 -2.70 10.90
CA GLY A 142 -9.57 -3.83 11.42
C GLY A 142 -8.76 -4.85 12.18
N ILE A 143 -9.46 -5.63 13.02
CA ILE A 143 -8.92 -6.78 13.76
C ILE A 143 -9.86 -7.97 13.61
N LYS A 144 -9.28 -9.16 13.43
CA LYS A 144 -9.98 -10.45 13.47
C LYS A 144 -9.36 -11.35 14.52
N VAL A 145 -10.20 -12.15 15.19
CA VAL A 145 -9.76 -13.21 16.10
C VAL A 145 -10.32 -14.53 15.59
N ASN A 146 -9.44 -15.46 15.23
CA ASN A 146 -9.80 -16.75 14.61
C ASN A 146 -10.79 -16.57 13.44
N GLY A 147 -10.55 -15.57 12.58
CA GLY A 147 -11.42 -15.21 11.46
C GLY A 147 -12.70 -14.44 11.80
N THR A 148 -13.01 -14.21 13.08
CA THR A 148 -14.17 -13.41 13.51
C THR A 148 -13.82 -11.93 13.56
N GLU A 149 -14.59 -11.08 12.87
CA GLU A 149 -14.39 -9.62 12.85
C GLU A 149 -14.75 -8.97 14.17
N TYR A 150 -13.87 -8.06 14.62
CA TYR A 150 -14.06 -7.30 15.84
C TYR A 150 -14.28 -5.82 15.52
N SER A 151 -15.12 -5.16 16.31
CA SER A 151 -15.44 -3.73 16.16
C SER A 151 -14.60 -2.86 17.09
N LEU A 152 -14.13 -1.71 16.59
CA LEU A 152 -13.41 -0.73 17.40
C LEU A 152 -14.34 -0.06 18.42
N VAL A 153 -13.91 0.00 19.68
CA VAL A 153 -14.53 0.79 20.74
C VAL A 153 -13.55 1.81 21.30
N THR A 154 -14.07 2.97 21.72
CA THR A 154 -13.25 4.07 22.29
C THR A 154 -13.01 3.93 23.79
N SER A 155 -13.75 3.04 24.45
CA SER A 155 -13.65 2.79 25.89
C SER A 155 -13.17 1.36 26.13
N SER A 156 -12.09 1.20 26.90
CA SER A 156 -11.56 -0.10 27.30
C SER A 156 -12.54 -0.91 28.15
N PHE A 157 -13.47 -0.26 28.85
CA PHE A 157 -14.54 -0.90 29.62
C PHE A 157 -15.55 -1.64 28.74
N SER A 158 -15.59 -1.35 27.44
CA SER A 158 -16.52 -1.98 26.49
C SER A 158 -15.95 -3.25 25.84
N VAL A 159 -14.69 -3.62 26.11
CA VAL A 159 -14.01 -4.74 25.44
C VAL A 159 -14.52 -6.08 25.97
N GLY A 160 -14.17 -6.46 27.20
CA GLY A 160 -14.69 -7.65 27.89
C GLY A 160 -14.84 -8.92 27.03
N ASP A 161 -15.87 -9.71 27.29
CA ASP A 161 -16.20 -10.96 26.59
C ASP A 161 -16.91 -10.77 25.23
N THR A 162 -16.65 -9.63 24.56
CA THR A 162 -17.31 -9.24 23.31
C THR A 162 -16.39 -9.41 22.09
N THR A 163 -16.95 -9.21 20.90
CA THR A 163 -16.21 -9.10 19.62
C THR A 163 -15.80 -7.65 19.37
N THR A 164 -15.15 -7.02 20.34
CA THR A 164 -14.66 -5.64 20.22
C THR A 164 -13.21 -5.51 20.62
N TYR A 165 -12.57 -4.45 20.15
CA TYR A 165 -11.20 -4.11 20.52
C TYR A 165 -11.05 -2.62 20.82
N CYS A 166 -10.07 -2.26 21.65
CA CYS A 166 -9.74 -0.88 21.99
C CYS A 166 -8.25 -0.61 21.74
N LEU A 167 -7.95 0.53 21.12
CA LEU A 167 -6.58 0.97 20.86
C LEU A 167 -6.10 1.88 21.98
N LEU A 168 -5.14 1.41 22.78
CA LEU A 168 -4.52 2.14 23.88
C LEU A 168 -3.26 2.81 23.32
N LYS A 169 -3.46 3.83 22.48
CA LYS A 169 -2.42 4.42 21.62
C LYS A 169 -1.20 4.94 22.38
N ASN A 170 -1.44 5.57 23.53
CA ASN A 170 -0.38 6.09 24.39
C ASN A 170 0.44 4.98 25.07
N ASP A 171 -0.11 3.77 25.16
CA ASP A 171 0.49 2.62 25.82
C ASP A 171 1.05 1.59 24.83
N GLY A 172 0.91 1.83 23.52
CA GLY A 172 1.26 0.88 22.46
C GLY A 172 0.58 -0.48 22.61
N GLN A 173 -0.63 -0.48 23.15
CA GLN A 173 -1.39 -1.68 23.50
C GLN A 173 -2.72 -1.75 22.73
N ILE A 174 -3.19 -2.98 22.56
CA ILE A 174 -4.52 -3.27 22.03
C ILE A 174 -5.22 -4.21 23.01
N TYR A 175 -6.41 -3.82 23.46
CA TYR A 175 -7.27 -4.72 24.23
C TYR A 175 -8.21 -5.43 23.29
N VAL A 176 -8.23 -6.75 23.35
CA VAL A 176 -9.00 -7.62 22.43
C VAL A 176 -9.93 -8.50 23.23
N GLY A 177 -11.24 -8.41 22.95
CA GLY A 177 -12.24 -9.17 23.68
C GLY A 177 -12.15 -10.68 23.50
N THR A 178 -12.69 -11.42 24.47
CA THR A 178 -12.47 -12.88 24.52
C THR A 178 -13.47 -13.72 23.74
N ASN A 179 -14.46 -13.11 23.07
CA ASN A 179 -15.62 -13.83 22.52
C ASN A 179 -15.27 -14.95 21.53
N ALA A 180 -14.37 -14.69 20.58
CA ALA A 180 -13.96 -15.65 19.56
C ALA A 180 -12.73 -16.48 19.96
N VAL A 181 -12.26 -16.35 21.21
CA VAL A 181 -11.09 -17.10 21.70
C VAL A 181 -11.51 -18.51 22.11
N ALA A 182 -10.89 -19.50 21.50
CA ALA A 182 -11.10 -20.92 21.77
C ALA A 182 -9.98 -21.49 22.65
N ASP A 183 -10.18 -22.69 23.21
CA ASP A 183 -9.12 -23.40 23.93
C ASP A 183 -8.06 -23.90 22.92
N GLY A 184 -6.78 -23.80 23.29
CA GLY A 184 -5.67 -24.11 22.39
C GLY A 184 -5.10 -22.88 21.66
N GLU A 185 -4.62 -23.07 20.42
CA GLU A 185 -3.98 -22.02 19.62
C GLU A 185 -5.03 -21.04 19.05
N ASN A 186 -4.73 -19.75 19.16
CA ASN A 186 -5.57 -18.66 18.69
C ASN A 186 -4.73 -17.67 17.89
N THR A 187 -5.36 -17.02 16.92
CA THR A 187 -4.72 -16.04 16.04
C THR A 187 -5.49 -14.72 16.05
N ILE A 188 -4.75 -13.62 16.20
CA ILE A 188 -5.24 -12.25 16.01
C ILE A 188 -4.61 -11.72 14.72
N GLU A 189 -5.44 -11.31 13.78
CA GLU A 189 -5.03 -10.68 12.52
C GLU A 189 -5.37 -9.19 12.59
N ILE A 190 -4.40 -8.32 12.29
CA ILE A 190 -4.54 -6.87 12.39
C ILE A 190 -4.17 -6.26 11.04
N SER A 191 -5.12 -5.55 10.44
CA SER A 191 -4.93 -4.83 9.18
C SER A 191 -4.79 -3.33 9.44
N ALA A 192 -3.86 -2.70 8.73
CA ALA A 192 -3.61 -1.27 8.83
C ALA A 192 -3.28 -0.67 7.46
N GLU A 193 -3.78 0.53 7.19
CA GLU A 193 -3.55 1.25 5.94
C GLU A 193 -2.06 1.58 5.77
N GLY A 194 -1.47 1.17 4.64
CA GLY A 194 -0.04 1.37 4.37
C GLY A 194 0.93 0.41 5.10
N TYR A 195 0.43 -0.62 5.78
CA TYR A 195 1.24 -1.66 6.45
C TYR A 195 0.91 -3.06 5.95
N GLU A 196 1.84 -4.00 6.16
CA GLU A 196 1.57 -5.44 5.98
C GLU A 196 0.63 -5.91 7.10
N ASP A 197 -0.14 -6.98 6.86
CA ASP A 197 -1.00 -7.54 7.90
C ASP A 197 -0.12 -8.11 9.03
N CYS A 198 -0.50 -7.80 10.28
CA CYS A 198 0.18 -8.30 11.47
C CYS A 198 -0.58 -9.49 12.05
N THR A 199 0.14 -10.58 12.34
CA THR A 199 -0.44 -11.77 12.96
C THR A 199 0.18 -12.00 14.33
N VAL A 200 -0.68 -12.17 15.35
CA VAL A 200 -0.27 -12.50 16.72
C VAL A 200 -0.91 -13.81 17.13
N THR A 201 -0.08 -14.81 17.43
CA THR A 201 -0.54 -16.13 17.90
C THR A 201 -0.36 -16.27 19.40
N PHE A 202 -1.32 -16.89 20.07
CA PHE A 202 -1.23 -17.19 21.51
C PHE A 202 -2.02 -18.46 21.87
N THR A 203 -1.75 -19.01 23.04
CA THR A 203 -2.46 -20.20 23.55
C THR A 203 -3.31 -19.84 24.77
N LYS A 204 -4.55 -20.30 24.81
CA LYS A 204 -5.46 -20.20 25.96
C LYS A 204 -5.42 -21.47 26.80
#